data_AF-A0A7V0TSQ9-F1
#
_entry.id   AF-A0A7V0TSQ9-F1
#
_cell.length_a   1.000
_cell.length_b   1.000
_cell.length_c   1.000
_cell.angle_alpha   90.00
_cell.angle_beta   90.00
_cell.angle_gamma   90.00
#
_symmetry.space_group_name_H-M   'P 1'
#
loop_
_entity.id
_entity.type
_entity.pdbx_description
1 polymer ?
#
loop_
_entity_poly.entity_id
_entity_poly.type
_entity_poly.pdbx_seq_one_letter_code
_entity_poly.pdbx_strand_id
1 'polypeptide(L)'
;IKTLETFRIDVINYLLAPRVVNGVISVVLLSFLFSIVLMGSGILFSRVIFGISADVYVNILLNSTNFSDIVIALVKCAVFGFFITFIPIYFGLRATHELTSIPIVVSRGMVSVFAAILIIEVLSLLTKLM
;
A
#
# COMPACT_ATOMS: atom_id res chain seq x y z
N ILE A 1 -18.41 18.86 -5.56
CA ILE A 1 -17.34 19.89 -5.43
C ILE A 1 -17.95 21.28 -5.54
N LYS A 2 -18.53 21.65 -6.70
CA LYS A 2 -19.16 22.98 -6.90
C LYS A 2 -20.14 23.41 -5.79
N THR A 3 -20.97 22.50 -5.27
CA THR A 3 -21.89 22.81 -4.16
C THR A 3 -21.20 23.06 -2.83
N LEU A 4 -20.14 22.32 -2.49
CA LEU A 4 -19.35 22.53 -1.25
C LEU A 4 -18.56 23.83 -1.30
N GLU A 5 -18.06 24.19 -2.48
CA GLU A 5 -17.37 25.45 -2.75
C GLU A 5 -18.31 26.65 -2.60
N THR A 6 -19.58 26.51 -3.02
CA THR A 6 -20.65 27.49 -2.76
C THR A 6 -20.89 27.73 -1.27
N PHE A 7 -20.68 26.71 -0.42
CA PHE A 7 -20.81 26.82 1.05
C PHE A 7 -19.52 27.27 1.76
N ARG A 8 -18.45 27.66 1.03
CA ARG A 8 -17.12 27.98 1.58
C ARG A 8 -16.51 26.86 2.45
N ILE A 9 -16.90 25.62 2.21
CA ILE A 9 -16.29 24.48 2.89
C ILE A 9 -15.09 24.02 2.08
N ASP A 10 -13.94 23.95 2.72
CA ASP A 10 -12.71 23.49 2.08
C ASP A 10 -12.83 22.00 1.71
N VAL A 11 -13.06 21.75 0.42
CA VAL A 11 -13.29 20.42 -0.15
C VAL A 11 -12.07 19.51 0.05
N ILE A 12 -10.87 20.10 0.07
CA ILE A 12 -9.63 19.34 0.27
C ILE A 12 -9.62 18.79 1.69
N ASN A 13 -9.78 19.64 2.70
CA ASN A 13 -9.74 19.18 4.09
C ASN A 13 -10.94 18.29 4.46
N TYR A 14 -12.13 18.57 3.93
CA TYR A 14 -13.34 17.83 4.29
C TYR A 14 -13.46 16.47 3.59
N LEU A 15 -12.98 16.35 2.36
CA LEU A 15 -13.17 15.13 1.54
C LEU A 15 -11.88 14.34 1.34
N LEU A 16 -10.73 15.02 1.17
CA LEU A 16 -9.46 14.35 0.87
C LEU A 16 -8.85 13.70 2.10
N ALA A 17 -8.77 14.44 3.21
CA ALA A 17 -8.16 13.97 4.44
C ALA A 17 -8.78 12.66 4.97
N PRO A 18 -10.12 12.52 5.12
CA PRO A 18 -10.69 11.27 5.60
C PRO A 18 -10.51 10.12 4.61
N ARG A 19 -10.50 10.39 3.29
CA ARG A 19 -10.28 9.35 2.27
C ARG A 19 -8.86 8.80 2.30
N VAL A 20 -7.86 9.66 2.44
CA VAL A 20 -6.45 9.25 2.55
C VAL A 20 -6.24 8.43 3.81
N VAL A 21 -6.74 8.91 4.97
CA VAL A 21 -6.59 8.18 6.25
C VAL A 21 -7.26 6.80 6.19
N ASN A 22 -8.50 6.72 5.70
CA ASN A 22 -9.21 5.45 5.57
C ASN A 22 -8.47 4.49 4.64
N GLY A 23 -7.93 5.00 3.52
CA GLY A 23 -7.20 4.17 2.57
C GLY A 23 -5.85 3.69 3.11
N VAL A 24 -5.11 4.52 3.85
CA VAL A 24 -3.87 4.10 4.53
C VAL A 24 -4.17 2.97 5.52
N ILE A 25 -5.17 3.15 6.38
CA ILE A 25 -5.57 2.14 7.39
C ILE A 25 -5.99 0.83 6.69
N SER A 26 -6.75 0.92 5.61
CA SER A 26 -7.21 -0.24 4.84
C SER A 26 -6.04 -1.02 4.23
N VAL A 27 -5.04 -0.34 3.66
CA VAL A 27 -3.86 -0.97 3.07
C VAL A 27 -3.00 -1.64 4.15
N VAL A 28 -2.82 -1.01 5.31
CA VAL A 28 -2.07 -1.60 6.43
C VAL A 28 -2.76 -2.86 6.95
N LEU A 29 -4.08 -2.82 7.16
CA LEU A 29 -4.85 -3.99 7.59
C LEU A 29 -4.81 -5.12 6.55
N LEU A 30 -4.97 -4.79 5.27
CA LEU A 30 -4.90 -5.77 4.19
C LEU A 30 -3.53 -6.43 4.12
N SER A 31 -2.45 -5.66 4.30
CA SER A 31 -1.09 -6.20 4.35
C SER A 31 -0.90 -7.17 5.52
N PHE A 32 -1.48 -6.86 6.68
CA PHE A 32 -1.40 -7.75 7.84
C PHE A 32 -2.14 -9.08 7.61
N LEU A 33 -3.34 -9.01 7.03
CA LEU A 33 -4.09 -10.22 6.63
C LEU A 33 -3.30 -11.04 5.60
N PHE A 34 -2.70 -10.37 4.63
CA PHE A 34 -1.87 -11.03 3.62
C PHE A 34 -0.65 -11.73 4.25
N SER A 35 0.01 -11.12 5.24
CA SER A 35 1.11 -11.76 5.97
C SER A 35 0.68 -13.04 6.69
N ILE A 36 -0.49 -13.07 7.32
CA ILE A 36 -1.03 -14.27 7.99
C ILE A 36 -1.25 -15.39 6.97
N VAL A 37 -1.91 -15.06 5.85
CA VAL A 37 -2.17 -16.03 4.77
C VAL A 37 -0.87 -16.54 4.17
N LEU A 38 0.11 -15.66 3.92
CA LEU A 38 1.43 -16.03 3.43
C LEU A 38 2.13 -16.99 4.38
N MET A 39 2.14 -16.71 5.68
CA MET A 39 2.80 -17.53 6.68
C MET A 39 2.13 -18.93 6.76
N GLY A 40 0.80 -18.99 6.71
CA GLY A 40 0.07 -20.26 6.65
C GLY A 40 0.35 -21.05 5.37
N SER A 41 0.37 -20.37 4.22
CA SER A 41 0.74 -20.99 2.94
C SER A 41 2.19 -21.50 2.93
N GLY A 42 3.12 -20.76 3.55
CA GLY A 42 4.53 -21.13 3.67
C GLY A 42 4.74 -22.43 4.43
N ILE A 43 4.00 -22.64 5.52
CA ILE A 43 4.02 -23.91 6.28
C ILE A 43 3.50 -25.07 5.42
N LEU A 44 2.39 -24.86 4.71
CA LEU A 44 1.78 -25.91 3.88
C LEU A 44 2.70 -26.30 2.71
N PHE A 45 3.25 -25.33 1.99
CA PHE A 45 4.17 -25.58 0.89
C PHE A 45 5.52 -26.15 1.35
N SER A 46 6.08 -25.66 2.46
CA SER A 46 7.33 -26.19 3.03
C SER A 46 7.19 -27.67 3.39
N ARG A 47 6.05 -28.08 3.94
CA ARG A 47 5.76 -29.47 4.28
C ARG A 47 5.59 -30.36 3.04
N VAL A 48 4.90 -29.88 2.00
CA VAL A 48 4.62 -30.66 0.78
C VAL A 48 5.87 -30.83 -0.08
N ILE A 49 6.68 -29.77 -0.24
CA ILE A 49 7.83 -29.78 -1.16
C ILE A 49 9.10 -30.28 -0.48
N PHE A 50 9.39 -29.80 0.72
CA PHE A 50 10.67 -30.06 1.39
C PHE A 50 10.58 -31.10 2.52
N GLY A 51 9.36 -31.53 2.90
CA GLY A 51 9.16 -32.49 3.98
C GLY A 51 9.56 -31.96 5.36
N ILE A 52 9.71 -30.64 5.51
CA ILE A 52 10.15 -30.00 6.76
C ILE A 52 8.97 -29.92 7.74
N SER A 53 9.21 -30.24 9.01
CA SER A 53 8.24 -30.10 10.10
C SER A 53 7.87 -28.63 10.33
N ALA A 54 6.62 -28.37 10.73
CA ALA A 54 6.15 -27.02 11.02
C ALA A 54 7.02 -26.31 12.09
N ASP A 55 7.47 -27.05 13.11
CA ASP A 55 8.33 -26.55 14.18
C ASP A 55 9.68 -26.02 13.66
N VAL A 56 10.29 -26.74 12.71
CA VAL A 56 11.57 -26.35 12.12
C VAL A 56 11.40 -25.08 11.27
N TYR A 57 10.32 -25.00 10.49
CA TYR A 57 10.01 -23.81 9.69
C TYR A 57 9.82 -22.57 10.57
N VAL A 58 9.05 -22.68 11.66
CA VAL A 58 8.83 -21.56 12.59
C VAL A 58 10.13 -21.14 13.29
N ASN A 59 10.98 -22.08 13.70
CA ASN A 59 12.28 -21.76 14.29
C ASN A 59 13.19 -21.00 13.30
N ILE A 60 13.23 -21.41 12.03
CA ILE A 60 14.03 -20.72 11.00
C ILE A 60 13.49 -19.30 10.76
N LEU A 61 12.17 -19.13 10.70
CA LEU A 61 11.55 -17.81 10.56
C LEU A 61 11.86 -16.89 11.74
N LEU A 62 11.75 -17.39 12.97
CA LEU A 62 12.03 -16.62 14.18
C LEU A 62 13.51 -16.22 14.27
N ASN A 63 14.42 -17.12 13.87
CA ASN A 63 15.86 -16.83 13.89
C ASN A 63 16.28 -15.87 12.76
N SER A 64 15.54 -15.83 11.66
CA SER A 64 15.84 -14.97 10.51
C SER A 64 15.18 -13.59 10.59
N THR A 65 14.13 -13.45 11.41
CA THR A 65 13.34 -12.22 11.49
C THR A 65 13.79 -11.39 12.68
N ASN A 66 14.26 -10.16 12.44
CA ASN A 66 14.54 -9.21 13.50
C ASN A 66 13.34 -8.29 13.76
N PHE A 67 13.23 -7.74 14.96
CA PHE A 67 12.21 -6.72 15.28
C PHE A 67 12.30 -5.50 14.36
N SER A 68 13.51 -5.15 13.91
CA SER A 68 13.73 -4.07 12.94
C SER A 68 13.01 -4.33 11.60
N ASP A 69 12.99 -5.58 11.11
CA ASP A 69 12.32 -5.94 9.86
C ASP A 69 10.81 -5.66 9.91
N ILE A 70 10.19 -5.91 11.06
CA ILE A 70 8.75 -5.68 11.28
C ILE A 70 8.43 -4.19 11.23
N VAL A 71 9.26 -3.36 11.86
CA VAL A 71 9.06 -1.90 11.87
C VAL A 71 9.22 -1.33 10.46
N ILE A 72 10.26 -1.75 9.73
CA ILE A 72 10.50 -1.34 8.34
C ILE A 72 9.31 -1.75 7.45
N ALA A 73 8.81 -2.97 7.60
CA ALA A 73 7.65 -3.44 6.86
C ALA A 73 6.38 -2.61 7.17
N LEU A 74 6.13 -2.29 8.43
CA LEU A 74 4.95 -1.52 8.84
C LEU A 74 4.99 -0.07 8.31
N VAL A 75 6.14 0.59 8.41
CA VAL A 75 6.35 1.93 7.85
C VAL A 75 6.18 1.91 6.33
N LYS A 76 6.75 0.90 5.65
CA LYS A 76 6.60 0.71 4.21
C LYS A 76 5.14 0.57 3.78
N CYS A 77 4.35 -0.26 4.47
CA CYS A 77 2.92 -0.43 4.20
C CYS A 77 2.14 0.89 4.38
N ALA A 78 2.46 1.68 5.40
CA ALA A 78 1.83 2.97 5.62
C ALA A 78 2.16 3.99 4.50
N VAL A 79 3.44 4.03 4.09
CA VAL A 79 3.88 4.89 2.97
C VAL A 79 3.20 4.48 1.66
N PHE A 80 3.09 3.18 1.38
CA PHE A 80 2.33 2.71 0.21
C PHE A 80 0.86 3.09 0.27
N GLY A 81 0.21 2.88 1.41
CA GLY A 81 -1.19 3.29 1.59
C GLY A 81 -1.38 4.79 1.32
N PHE A 82 -0.41 5.62 1.70
CA PHE A 82 -0.45 7.05 1.47
C PHE A 82 -0.34 7.39 -0.03
N PHE A 83 0.66 6.87 -0.73
CA PHE A 83 0.84 7.18 -2.16
C PHE A 83 -0.25 6.59 -3.06
N ILE A 84 -0.73 5.38 -2.75
CA ILE A 84 -1.82 4.72 -3.50
C ILE A 84 -3.12 5.51 -3.39
N THR A 85 -3.35 6.22 -2.29
CA THR A 85 -4.57 7.01 -2.09
C THR A 85 -4.40 8.45 -2.55
N PHE A 86 -3.23 9.05 -2.32
CA PHE A 86 -2.96 10.44 -2.65
C PHE A 86 -2.88 10.70 -4.17
N ILE A 87 -2.13 9.89 -4.91
CA ILE A 87 -1.88 10.13 -6.34
C ILE A 87 -3.17 10.04 -7.18
N PRO A 88 -4.05 9.02 -7.02
CA PRO A 88 -5.29 8.96 -7.80
C PRO A 88 -6.21 10.14 -7.51
N ILE A 89 -6.24 10.64 -6.27
CA ILE A 89 -7.09 11.78 -5.95
C ILE A 89 -6.49 13.06 -6.53
N TYR A 90 -5.17 13.23 -6.53
CA TYR A 90 -4.50 14.34 -7.18
C TYR A 90 -4.78 14.40 -8.69
N PHE A 91 -4.69 13.25 -9.38
CA PHE A 91 -5.03 13.17 -10.80
C PHE A 91 -6.54 13.32 -11.04
N GLY A 92 -7.37 12.77 -10.17
CA GLY A 92 -8.84 12.89 -10.24
C GLY A 92 -9.33 14.33 -10.10
N LEU A 93 -8.67 15.16 -9.29
CA LEU A 93 -8.98 16.60 -9.16
C LEU A 93 -8.59 17.41 -10.40
N ARG A 94 -7.63 16.94 -11.20
CA ARG A 94 -7.18 17.58 -12.45
C ARG A 94 -7.97 17.12 -13.68
N ALA A 95 -8.90 16.18 -13.53
CA ALA A 95 -9.71 15.70 -14.63
C ALA A 95 -10.70 16.78 -15.11
N THR A 96 -10.74 16.99 -16.43
CA THR A 96 -11.68 17.92 -17.07
C THR A 96 -13.11 17.35 -17.01
N HIS A 97 -14.12 18.22 -17.10
CA HIS A 97 -15.54 17.85 -17.08
C HIS A 97 -16.03 17.01 -18.28
N GLU A 98 -15.14 16.62 -19.20
CA GLU A 98 -15.47 15.78 -20.35
C GLU A 98 -15.40 14.30 -19.99
N LEU A 99 -16.49 13.55 -20.26
CA LEU A 99 -16.61 12.13 -19.94
C LEU A 99 -15.51 11.27 -20.59
N THR A 100 -15.05 11.66 -21.78
CA THR A 100 -13.96 11.00 -22.53
C THR A 100 -12.58 11.21 -21.91
N SER A 101 -12.40 12.26 -21.11
CA SER A 101 -11.11 12.58 -20.48
C SER A 101 -10.85 11.82 -19.17
N ILE A 102 -11.90 11.29 -18.54
CA ILE A 102 -11.82 10.62 -17.22
C ILE A 102 -10.93 9.37 -17.28
N PRO A 103 -11.13 8.41 -18.21
CA PRO A 103 -10.30 7.20 -18.28
C PRO A 103 -8.84 7.50 -18.62
N ILE A 104 -8.59 8.54 -19.42
CA ILE A 104 -7.24 8.95 -19.83
C ILE A 104 -6.47 9.49 -18.62
N VAL A 105 -7.10 10.36 -17.82
CA VAL A 105 -6.47 10.94 -16.63
C VAL A 105 -6.27 9.89 -15.55
N VAL A 106 -7.23 8.98 -15.35
CA VAL A 106 -7.10 7.85 -14.41
C VAL A 106 -5.96 6.93 -14.82
N SER A 107 -5.88 6.55 -16.11
CA SER A 107 -4.81 5.66 -16.59
C SER A 107 -3.44 6.30 -16.44
N ARG A 108 -3.28 7.59 -16.77
CA ARG A 108 -2.04 8.34 -16.53
C ARG A 108 -1.69 8.39 -15.04
N GLY A 109 -2.69 8.63 -14.18
CA GLY A 109 -2.53 8.59 -12.72
C GLY A 109 -2.06 7.23 -12.23
N MET A 110 -2.63 6.13 -12.73
CA MET A 110 -2.21 4.77 -12.37
C MET A 110 -0.75 4.49 -12.76
N VAL A 111 -0.29 4.94 -13.93
CA VAL A 111 1.12 4.79 -14.33
C VAL A 111 2.03 5.54 -13.35
N SER A 112 1.67 6.75 -12.94
CA SER A 112 2.41 7.50 -11.91
C SER A 112 2.39 6.82 -10.53
N VAL A 113 1.27 6.18 -10.16
CA VAL A 113 1.18 5.36 -8.93
C VAL A 113 2.17 4.20 -9.00
N PHE A 114 2.17 3.42 -10.08
CA PHE A 114 3.09 2.29 -10.23
C PHE A 114 4.55 2.74 -10.19
N ALA A 115 4.90 3.83 -10.87
CA ALA A 115 6.24 4.40 -10.82
C ALA A 115 6.64 4.81 -9.40
N ALA A 116 5.74 5.48 -8.66
CA ALA A 116 6.00 5.88 -7.28
C ALA A 116 6.21 4.67 -6.35
N ILE A 117 5.36 3.64 -6.46
CA ILE A 117 5.49 2.41 -5.67
C ILE A 117 6.84 1.73 -5.95
N LEU A 118 7.24 1.63 -7.21
CA LEU A 118 8.53 1.02 -7.58
C LEU A 118 9.71 1.81 -7.01
N ILE A 119 9.69 3.14 -7.05
CA ILE A 119 10.75 3.97 -6.48
C ILE A 119 10.86 3.74 -4.97
N ILE A 120 9.71 3.74 -4.27
CA ILE A 120 9.67 3.50 -2.82
C ILE A 120 10.17 2.09 -2.48
N GLU A 121 9.80 1.08 -3.29
CA GLU A 121 10.26 -0.30 -3.12
C GLU A 121 11.78 -0.40 -3.26
N VAL A 122 12.34 0.18 -4.33
CA VAL A 122 13.79 0.18 -4.57
C VAL A 122 14.53 0.90 -3.45
N LEU A 123 14.04 2.05 -3.00
CA LEU A 123 14.66 2.79 -1.90
C LEU A 123 14.61 1.99 -0.58
N SER A 124 13.46 1.38 -0.28
CA SER A 124 13.30 0.55 0.91
C SER A 124 14.22 -0.67 0.90
N LEU A 125 14.40 -1.31 -0.26
CA LEU A 125 15.29 -2.45 -0.42
C LEU A 125 16.75 -2.04 -0.21
N LEU A 126 17.16 -0.89 -0.75
CA LEU A 126 18.51 -0.36 -0.59
C LEU A 126 18.83 -0.03 0.87
N THR A 127 17.84 0.49 1.61
CA THR A 127 17.95 0.78 3.06
C THR A 127 18.06 -0.49 3.90
N LYS A 128 17.51 -1.62 3.43
CA LYS A 128 17.61 -2.91 4.10
C LYS A 128 18.93 -3.63 3.81
N LEU A 129 19.49 -3.42 2.62
CA LEU A 129 20.74 -4.05 2.16
C LEU A 129 21.99 -3.39 2.78
N MET A 130 21.90 -2.10 3.11
CA MET A 130 22.96 -1.30 3.71
C MET A 130 22.90 -1.37 5.23
#